data_AF-A0A1H9Y463-F1
#
_entry.id   AF-A0A1H9Y463-F1
#
_cell.length_a   1.000
_cell.length_b   1.000
_cell.length_c   1.000
_cell.angle_alpha   90.00
_cell.angle_beta   90.00
_cell.angle_gamma   90.00
#
_symmetry.space_group_name_H-M   'P 1'
#
loop_
_entity.id
_entity.type
_entity.pdbx_description
1 polymer ?
#
loop_
_entity_poly.entity_id
_entity_poly.type
_entity_poly.pdbx_seq_one_letter_code
_entity_poly.pdbx_strand_id
1 'polypeptide(L)'
;MEITAPFVIAYLATGIALIGYDFAAPTTHKKDYVLKGKIGNALATWFLWPVTAFMDSYYATKKGKAGINLALGIILLFIIIFFMASLFFHFVGGPSVFAFLVCFVIAVVLSPFLAALALPAHDRL
;
A
#
# COMPACT_ATOMS: atom_id res chain seq x y z
N MET A 1 13.23 -11.31 17.03
CA MET A 1 13.36 -11.23 15.55
C MET A 1 12.04 -11.52 14.81
N GLU A 2 10.93 -11.74 15.54
CA GLU A 2 9.69 -12.33 15.00
C GLU A 2 8.77 -11.33 14.25
N ILE A 3 8.84 -10.03 14.57
CA ILE A 3 7.95 -9.00 13.98
C ILE A 3 8.56 -8.35 12.73
N THR A 4 9.88 -8.41 12.57
CA THR A 4 10.61 -7.65 11.54
C THR A 4 10.25 -8.09 10.12
N ALA A 5 10.17 -9.40 9.86
CA ALA A 5 9.85 -9.91 8.52
C ALA A 5 8.40 -9.57 8.09
N PRO A 6 7.35 -9.83 8.91
CA PRO A 6 5.99 -9.39 8.60
C PRO A 6 5.88 -7.88 8.37
N PHE A 7 6.57 -7.08 9.18
CA PHE A 7 6.56 -5.62 9.06
C PHE A 7 7.15 -5.14 7.73
N VAL A 8 8.32 -5.66 7.34
CA VAL A 8 8.98 -5.30 6.08
C VAL A 8 8.11 -5.69 4.88
N ILE A 9 7.51 -6.88 4.90
CA ILE A 9 6.60 -7.33 3.84
C ILE A 9 5.39 -6.41 3.75
N ALA A 10 4.74 -6.12 4.88
CA ALA A 10 3.58 -5.23 4.91
C ALA A 10 3.92 -3.84 4.39
N TYR A 11 5.07 -3.30 4.78
CA TYR A 11 5.54 -1.99 4.33
C TYR A 11 5.72 -1.95 2.81
N LEU A 12 6.47 -2.89 2.25
CA LEU A 12 6.78 -2.92 0.83
C LEU A 12 5.54 -3.21 -0.02
N ALA A 13 4.71 -4.17 0.39
CA ALA A 13 3.50 -4.53 -0.34
C ALA A 13 2.44 -3.41 -0.28
N THR A 14 2.34 -2.67 0.82
CA THR A 14 1.46 -1.48 0.91
C THR A 14 1.91 -0.41 -0.09
N GLY A 15 3.21 -0.11 -0.17
CA GLY A 15 3.70 0.85 -1.16
C GLY A 15 3.44 0.43 -2.61
N ILE A 16 3.60 -0.87 -2.94
CA ILE A 16 3.22 -1.41 -4.27
C ILE A 16 1.72 -1.24 -4.51
N ALA A 17 0.89 -1.56 -3.52
CA ALA A 17 -0.55 -1.45 -3.62
C ALA A 17 -1.00 -0.01 -3.90
N LEU A 18 -0.35 0.98 -3.27
CA LEU A 18 -0.66 2.40 -3.49
C LEU A 18 -0.27 2.87 -4.90
N ILE A 19 0.86 2.40 -5.42
CA ILE A 19 1.21 2.64 -6.82
C ILE A 19 0.17 1.99 -7.73
N GLY A 20 -0.18 0.73 -7.48
CA GLY A 20 -1.24 0.04 -8.23
C GLY A 20 -2.56 0.79 -8.21
N TYR A 21 -2.95 1.32 -7.04
CA TYR A 21 -4.14 2.16 -6.86
C TYR A 21 -4.06 3.44 -7.70
N ASP A 22 -2.93 4.15 -7.66
CA ASP A 22 -2.71 5.36 -8.45
C ASP A 22 -2.73 5.09 -9.97
N PHE A 23 -2.25 3.91 -10.41
CA PHE A 23 -2.30 3.47 -11.81
C PHE A 23 -3.72 3.10 -12.26
N ALA A 24 -4.52 2.52 -11.35
CA ALA A 24 -5.91 2.14 -11.58
C ALA A 24 -6.88 3.33 -11.53
N ALA A 25 -6.44 4.50 -11.08
CA ALA A 25 -7.24 5.72 -11.06
C ALA A 25 -7.80 6.08 -12.46
N PRO A 26 -9.03 6.63 -12.55
CA PRO A 26 -9.53 7.25 -13.78
C PRO A 26 -8.63 8.40 -14.22
N THR A 27 -8.59 8.71 -15.52
CA THR A 27 -7.69 9.73 -16.10
C THR A 27 -7.80 11.11 -15.43
N THR A 28 -8.98 11.45 -14.92
CA THR A 28 -9.27 12.70 -14.19
C THR A 28 -8.67 12.74 -12.78
N HIS A 29 -8.38 11.59 -12.17
CA HIS A 29 -7.78 11.45 -10.84
C HIS A 29 -6.36 10.87 -10.87
N LYS A 30 -5.86 10.44 -12.03
CA LYS A 30 -4.50 9.93 -12.18
C LYS A 30 -3.49 10.96 -11.73
N LYS A 31 -2.56 10.53 -10.88
CA LYS A 31 -1.46 11.37 -10.44
C LYS A 31 -0.54 11.69 -11.61
N ASP A 32 0.04 12.89 -11.53
CA ASP A 32 0.97 13.44 -12.53
C ASP A 32 2.12 12.49 -12.87
N TYR A 33 2.62 11.74 -11.87
CA TYR A 33 3.72 10.82 -12.10
C TYR A 33 3.31 9.60 -12.91
N VAL A 34 2.05 9.16 -12.81
CA VAL A 34 1.50 8.07 -13.61
C VAL A 34 1.31 8.55 -15.04
N LEU A 35 0.72 9.73 -15.22
CA LEU A 35 0.48 10.32 -16.55
C LEU A 35 1.78 10.63 -17.30
N LYS A 36 2.81 11.10 -16.58
CA LYS A 36 4.11 11.51 -17.15
C LYS A 36 5.16 10.40 -17.11
N GLY A 37 4.82 9.18 -16.68
CA GLY A 37 5.74 8.05 -16.60
C GLY A 37 6.97 8.32 -15.71
N LYS A 38 6.83 9.12 -14.64
CA LYS A 38 7.95 9.50 -13.76
C LYS A 38 8.25 8.38 -12.76
N ILE A 39 9.06 7.41 -13.18
CA ILE A 39 9.47 6.25 -12.38
C ILE A 39 10.06 6.65 -11.03
N GLY A 40 10.87 7.72 -10.99
CA GLY A 40 11.45 8.20 -9.72
C GLY A 40 10.41 8.57 -8.66
N ASN A 41 9.29 9.16 -9.07
CA ASN A 41 8.19 9.48 -8.16
C ASN A 41 7.41 8.23 -7.76
N ALA A 42 7.25 7.25 -8.65
CA ALA A 42 6.66 5.96 -8.29
C ALA A 42 7.53 5.22 -7.27
N LEU A 43 8.86 5.21 -7.43
CA LEU A 43 9.79 4.66 -6.43
C LEU A 43 9.73 5.41 -5.09
N ALA A 44 9.60 6.74 -5.14
CA ALA A 44 9.39 7.54 -3.93
C ALA A 44 8.08 7.16 -3.23
N THR A 45 6.98 7.01 -3.98
CA THR A 45 5.71 6.50 -3.43
C THR A 45 5.87 5.09 -2.87
N TRP A 46 6.66 4.21 -3.48
CA TRP A 46 6.88 2.86 -2.96
C TRP A 46 7.56 2.89 -1.59
N PHE A 47 8.71 3.55 -1.48
CA PHE A 47 9.57 3.49 -0.31
C PHE A 47 9.26 4.53 0.75
N LEU A 48 8.58 5.62 0.40
CA LEU A 48 8.21 6.73 1.29
C LEU A 48 6.69 6.88 1.36
N TRP A 49 5.95 5.79 1.15
CA TRP A 49 4.49 5.80 1.14
C TRP A 49 3.87 6.46 2.38
N PRO A 50 4.41 6.36 3.62
CA PRO A 50 3.78 7.02 4.75
C PRO A 50 3.74 8.54 4.58
N VAL A 51 4.81 9.11 4.02
CA VAL A 51 4.92 10.54 3.75
C VAL A 51 3.99 10.93 2.61
N THR A 52 4.00 10.18 1.49
CA THR A 52 3.14 10.51 0.36
C THR A 52 1.66 10.35 0.70
N ALA A 53 1.29 9.29 1.45
CA ALA A 53 -0.04 9.06 1.95
C ALA A 53 -0.54 10.18 2.86
N PHE A 54 0.33 10.67 3.76
CA PHE A 54 0.02 11.82 4.61
C PHE A 54 -0.24 13.08 3.78
N MET A 55 0.63 13.38 2.82
CA MET A 55 0.48 14.54 1.93
C MET A 55 -0.81 14.44 1.09
N ASP A 56 -1.09 13.28 0.51
CA ASP A 56 -2.31 13.03 -0.27
C ASP A 56 -3.56 13.22 0.58
N SER A 57 -3.56 12.65 1.78
CA SER A 57 -4.68 12.77 2.74
C SER A 57 -4.88 14.21 3.20
N TYR A 58 -3.79 14.94 3.46
CA TYR A 58 -3.84 16.36 3.85
C TYR A 58 -4.42 17.22 2.72
N TYR A 59 -3.93 17.06 1.49
CA TYR A 59 -4.43 17.84 0.35
C TYR A 59 -5.87 17.48 -0.02
N ALA A 60 -6.27 16.21 0.06
CA ALA A 60 -7.66 15.80 -0.15
C ALA A 60 -8.58 16.44 0.92
N THR A 61 -8.18 16.41 2.20
CA THR A 61 -8.94 17.04 3.29
C THR A 61 -9.04 18.55 3.10
N LYS A 62 -7.95 19.23 2.71
CA LYS A 62 -7.94 20.67 2.44
C LYS A 62 -8.88 21.06 1.27
N LYS A 63 -9.10 20.15 0.33
CA LYS A 63 -10.05 20.31 -0.78
C LYS A 63 -11.49 19.92 -0.43
N GLY A 64 -11.79 19.60 0.84
CA GLY A 64 -13.12 19.20 1.30
C GLY A 64 -13.51 17.78 0.90
N LYS A 65 -12.54 16.94 0.53
CA LYS A 65 -12.75 15.56 0.09
C LYS A 65 -12.41 14.57 1.20
N ALA A 66 -12.64 13.28 0.98
CA ALA A 66 -12.50 12.22 1.98
C ALA A 66 -11.03 11.84 2.30
N GLY A 67 -10.18 12.82 2.58
CA GLY A 67 -8.75 12.59 2.85
C GLY A 67 -8.48 11.82 4.14
N ILE A 68 -9.29 12.00 5.18
CA ILE A 68 -9.21 11.18 6.41
C ILE A 68 -9.52 9.71 6.10
N ASN A 69 -10.50 9.45 5.23
CA ASN A 69 -10.85 8.08 4.84
C ASN A 69 -9.73 7.43 4.04
N LEU A 70 -8.98 8.21 3.24
CA LEU A 70 -7.78 7.72 2.57
C LEU A 70 -6.73 7.29 3.60
N ALA A 71 -6.38 8.16 4.56
CA ALA A 71 -5.41 7.84 5.60
C ALA A 71 -5.79 6.57 6.38
N LEU A 72 -7.05 6.47 6.80
CA LEU A 72 -7.57 5.29 7.51
C LEU A 72 -7.53 4.03 6.64
N GLY A 73 -7.90 4.14 5.35
CA GLY A 73 -7.85 3.03 4.41
C GLY A 73 -6.43 2.51 4.19
N ILE A 74 -5.44 3.40 4.11
CA ILE A 74 -4.03 3.03 3.96
C ILE A 74 -3.50 2.34 5.22
N ILE A 75 -3.85 2.85 6.41
CA ILE A 75 -3.50 2.23 7.69
C ILE A 75 -4.12 0.83 7.77
N LEU A 76 -5.39 0.70 7.39
CA LEU A 76 -6.10 -0.58 7.38
C LEU A 76 -5.45 -1.57 6.40
N LEU A 77 -5.10 -1.13 5.20
CA LEU A 77 -4.38 -1.93 4.21
C LEU A 77 -3.07 -2.48 4.77
N PHE A 78 -2.27 -1.62 5.41
CA PHE A 78 -1.03 -2.02 6.05
C PHE A 78 -1.27 -3.06 7.15
N ILE A 79 -2.27 -2.85 8.01
CA ILE A 79 -2.62 -3.78 9.10
C ILE A 79 -3.05 -5.14 8.55
N ILE A 80 -3.88 -5.17 7.50
CA ILE A 80 -4.35 -6.43 6.89
C ILE A 80 -3.17 -7.23 6.33
N ILE A 81 -2.27 -6.57 5.58
CA ILE A 81 -1.10 -7.24 5.01
C ILE A 81 -0.14 -7.69 6.13
N PHE A 82 0.04 -6.88 7.16
CA PHE A 82 0.86 -7.24 8.33
C PHE A 82 0.30 -8.46 9.05
N PHE A 83 -1.00 -8.50 9.30
CA PHE A 83 -1.66 -9.62 9.94
C PHE A 83 -1.52 -10.90 9.09
N MET A 84 -1.78 -10.80 7.78
CA MET A 84 -1.60 -11.91 6.84
C MET A 84 -0.16 -12.45 6.86
N ALA A 85 0.85 -11.57 6.79
CA ALA A 85 2.25 -11.97 6.82
C ALA A 85 2.64 -12.59 8.17
N SER A 86 2.13 -12.04 9.28
CA SER A 86 2.37 -12.58 10.62
C SER A 86 1.79 -13.99 10.76
N LEU A 87 0.58 -14.21 10.23
CA LEU A 87 -0.10 -15.50 10.21
C LEU A 87 0.70 -16.53 9.38
N PHE A 88 1.20 -16.12 8.21
CA PHE A 88 2.07 -16.97 7.38
C PHE A 88 3.32 -17.42 8.14
N PHE A 89 4.07 -16.50 8.76
CA PHE A 89 5.29 -16.85 9.48
C PHE A 89 5.03 -17.65 10.76
N HIS A 90 3.86 -17.49 11.38
CA HIS A 90 3.44 -18.34 12.50
C HIS A 90 3.32 -19.81 12.07
N PHE A 91 2.73 -20.09 10.90
CA PHE A 91 2.55 -21.45 10.39
C PHE A 91 3.82 -22.07 9.78
N VAL A 92 4.70 -21.26 9.20
CA VAL A 92 5.94 -21.74 8.56
C VAL A 92 7.05 -22.04 9.60
N GLY A 93 6.86 -21.67 10.86
CA GLY A 93 7.74 -22.07 11.97
C GLY A 93 9.07 -21.30 12.07
N GLY A 94 9.34 -20.37 11.14
CA GLY A 94 10.48 -19.46 11.25
C GLY A 94 10.81 -18.68 9.96
N PRO A 95 11.52 -17.53 10.08
CA PRO A 95 11.92 -16.74 8.93
C PRO A 95 13.11 -17.38 8.20
N SER A 96 12.87 -17.92 7.00
CA SER A 96 13.91 -18.24 6.02
C SER A 96 13.80 -17.30 4.81
N VAL A 97 14.87 -17.19 4.02
CA VAL A 97 14.85 -16.40 2.78
C VAL A 97 13.75 -16.89 1.83
N PHE A 98 13.57 -18.20 1.74
CA PHE A 98 12.51 -18.80 0.93
C PHE A 98 11.11 -18.43 1.46
N ALA A 99 10.88 -18.55 2.76
CA ALA A 99 9.61 -18.16 3.39
C ALA A 99 9.30 -16.66 3.18
N PHE A 100 10.32 -15.80 3.26
CA PHE A 100 10.19 -14.38 2.99
C PHE A 100 9.76 -14.11 1.55
N LEU A 101 10.42 -14.74 0.56
CA LEU A 101 10.07 -14.58 -0.85
C LEU A 101 8.65 -15.07 -1.15
N VAL A 102 8.27 -16.25 -0.64
CA VAL A 102 6.92 -16.79 -0.83
C VAL A 102 5.86 -15.87 -0.22
N CYS A 103 6.06 -15.44 1.03
CA CYS A 103 5.15 -14.52 1.70
C CYS A 103 5.04 -13.18 0.95
N PHE A 104 6.16 -12.66 0.46
CA PHE A 104 6.18 -11.40 -0.29
C PHE A 104 5.42 -11.52 -1.61
N VAL A 105 5.61 -12.61 -2.36
CA VAL A 105 4.85 -12.86 -3.60
C VAL A 105 3.35 -12.95 -3.31
N ILE A 106 2.95 -13.70 -2.28
CA ILE A 106 1.55 -13.78 -1.85
C ILE A 106 1.00 -12.39 -1.51
N ALA A 107 1.74 -11.61 -0.72
CA ALA A 107 1.35 -10.26 -0.34
C ALA A 107 1.16 -9.35 -1.55
N VAL A 108 2.07 -9.39 -2.52
CA VAL A 108 2.01 -8.58 -3.74
C VAL A 108 0.83 -8.99 -4.63
N VAL A 109 0.55 -10.29 -4.76
CA VAL A 109 -0.57 -10.78 -5.58
C VAL A 109 -1.92 -10.42 -4.96
N LEU A 110 -2.03 -10.45 -3.63
CA LEU A 110 -3.26 -10.10 -2.92
C LEU A 110 -3.46 -8.60 -2.73
N SER A 111 -2.39 -7.81 -2.78
CA SER A 111 -2.43 -6.38 -2.48
C SER A 111 -3.44 -5.56 -3.30
N PRO A 112 -3.71 -5.83 -4.60
CA PRO A 112 -4.72 -5.08 -5.35
C PRO A 112 -6.14 -5.32 -4.83
N PHE A 113 -6.46 -6.56 -4.45
CA PHE A 113 -7.75 -6.92 -3.88
C PHE A 113 -7.94 -6.28 -2.50
N LEU A 114 -6.90 -6.33 -1.67
CA LEU A 114 -6.91 -5.70 -0.35
C LEU A 114 -7.02 -4.18 -0.46
N ALA A 115 -6.34 -3.57 -1.43
CA ALA A 115 -6.44 -2.13 -1.70
C ALA A 115 -7.84 -1.74 -2.16
N ALA A 116 -8.49 -2.53 -3.01
CA ALA A 116 -9.87 -2.27 -3.45
C ALA A 116 -10.89 -2.33 -2.29
N LEU A 117 -10.62 -3.13 -1.26
CA LEU A 117 -11.46 -3.24 -0.07
C LEU A 117 -11.17 -2.14 0.96
N ALA A 118 -9.90 -1.78 1.13
CA ALA A 118 -9.46 -0.88 2.19
C ALA A 118 -9.48 0.59 1.78
N LEU A 119 -9.18 0.90 0.51
CA LEU A 119 -9.05 2.27 0.04
C LEU A 119 -10.40 2.82 -0.45
N PRO A 120 -10.68 4.12 -0.23
CA PRO A 120 -11.89 4.73 -0.77
C PRO A 120 -11.86 4.78 -2.31
N ALA A 121 -13.03 4.84 -2.93
CA ALA A 121 -13.14 5.06 -4.37
C ALA A 121 -12.55 6.43 -4.76
N HIS A 122 -11.91 6.50 -5.93
CA HIS A 122 -11.27 7.72 -6.45
C HIS A 122 -12.22 8.90 -6.56
N ASP A 123 -13.51 8.66 -6.85
CA ASP A 123 -14.53 9.71 -6.98
C ASP A 123 -14.81 10.43 -5.65
N ARG A 124 -14.40 9.86 -4.51
CA ARG A 124 -14.52 10.45 -3.18
C ARG A 124 -13.26 11.25 -2.76
N LEU A 125 -12.21 11.25 -3.60
CA LEU A 125 -10.88 11.86 -3.39
C LEU A 125 -10.53 12.94 -4.40
#